data_AF-A0A6L9MMU7-F1
#
_entry.id   AF-A0A6L9MMU7-F1
#
_cell.length_a   1.000
_cell.length_b   1.000
_cell.length_c   1.000
_cell.angle_alpha   90.00
_cell.angle_beta   90.00
_cell.angle_gamma   90.00
#
_symmetry.space_group_name_H-M   'P 1'
#
loop_
_entity.id
_entity.type
_entity.pdbx_description
1 polymer ?
#
loop_
_entity_poly.entity_id
_entity_poly.type
_entity_poly.pdbx_seq_one_letter_code
_entity_poly.pdbx_strand_id
1 'polypeptide(L)'
;MAINITNPEADTLTRTFAQLEGVNITDAIVIAMREAIERRHSHETPSETAARLRAEMGIDLTEKARRPLPQSAFDEMWDGE
;
A
#
# COMPACT_ATOMS: atom_id res chain seq x y z
N MET A 1 -15.96 -17.01 3.49
CA MET A 1 -15.21 -17.83 4.46
C MET A 1 -15.15 -17.04 5.76
N ALA A 2 -15.49 -17.62 6.91
CA ALA A 2 -15.56 -16.87 8.18
C ALA A 2 -14.17 -16.77 8.84
N ILE A 3 -13.79 -15.58 9.28
CA ILE A 3 -12.56 -15.33 10.04
C ILE A 3 -12.89 -15.47 11.53
N ASN A 4 -12.13 -16.29 12.26
CA ASN A 4 -12.28 -16.45 13.70
C ASN A 4 -11.30 -15.52 14.43
N ILE A 5 -11.82 -14.69 15.34
CA ILE A 5 -11.02 -13.76 16.15
C ILE A 5 -11.03 -14.26 17.59
N THR A 6 -9.87 -14.69 18.09
CA THR A 6 -9.73 -15.21 19.46
C THR A 6 -9.26 -14.15 20.45
N ASN A 7 -8.72 -13.02 19.97
CA ASN A 7 -8.33 -11.90 20.80
C ASN A 7 -9.58 -11.06 21.16
N PRO A 8 -9.93 -10.88 22.46
CA PRO A 8 -11.15 -10.19 22.86
C PRO A 8 -11.23 -8.72 22.47
N GLU A 9 -10.09 -8.02 22.46
CA GLU A 9 -10.00 -6.62 22.07
C GLU A 9 -10.27 -6.48 20.57
N ALA A 10 -9.62 -7.31 19.75
CA ALA A 10 -9.82 -7.32 18.31
C ALA A 10 -11.26 -7.69 17.91
N ASP A 11 -11.89 -8.65 18.62
CA ASP A 11 -13.30 -9.00 18.39
C ASP A 11 -14.22 -7.82 18.72
N THR A 12 -13.99 -7.15 19.86
CA THR A 12 -14.77 -5.97 20.26
C THR A 12 -14.65 -4.85 19.23
N LEU A 13 -13.42 -4.48 18.85
CA LEU A 13 -13.16 -3.43 17.85
C LEU A 13 -13.81 -3.77 16.51
N THR A 14 -13.69 -5.01 16.04
CA THR A 14 -14.25 -5.44 14.76
C THR A 14 -15.76 -5.41 14.78
N ARG A 15 -16.41 -5.82 15.89
CA ARG A 15 -17.87 -5.75 16.03
C ARG A 15 -18.36 -4.31 16.03
N THR A 16 -17.68 -3.42 16.75
CA THR A 16 -18.00 -1.99 16.75
C THR A 16 -17.90 -1.42 15.34
N PHE A 17 -16.80 -1.71 14.63
CA PHE A 17 -16.60 -1.21 13.27
C PHE A 17 -17.63 -1.79 12.28
N ALA A 18 -17.90 -3.09 12.34
CA ALA A 18 -18.92 -3.75 11.52
C ALA A 18 -20.31 -3.12 11.72
N GLN A 19 -20.65 -2.75 12.96
CA GLN A 19 -21.91 -2.10 13.28
C GLN A 19 -21.98 -0.66 12.75
N LEU A 20 -20.87 0.08 12.81
CA LEU A 20 -20.79 1.44 12.26
C LEU A 20 -20.94 1.46 10.74
N GLU A 21 -20.26 0.54 10.07
CA GLU A 21 -20.25 0.44 8.61
C GLU A 21 -21.44 -0.35 8.03
N GLY A 22 -22.21 -1.04 8.89
CA GLY A 22 -23.36 -1.85 8.47
C GLY A 22 -22.97 -3.09 7.65
N VAL A 23 -21.77 -3.62 7.86
CA VAL A 23 -21.21 -4.77 7.12
C VAL A 23 -21.03 -6.00 8.03
N ASN A 24 -20.72 -7.14 7.44
CA ASN A 24 -20.37 -8.33 8.22
C ASN A 24 -18.94 -8.22 8.80
N ILE A 25 -18.61 -9.09 9.76
CA ILE A 25 -17.31 -9.10 10.45
C ILE A 25 -16.14 -9.25 9.47
N THR A 26 -16.27 -10.11 8.45
CA THR A 26 -15.18 -10.33 7.49
C THR A 26 -14.92 -9.09 6.65
N ASP A 27 -15.98 -8.44 6.16
CA ASP A 27 -15.88 -7.21 5.37
C ASP A 27 -15.33 -6.06 6.23
N ALA A 28 -15.76 -5.95 7.49
CA ALA A 28 -15.25 -4.99 8.44
C ALA A 28 -13.72 -5.10 8.61
N ILE A 29 -13.19 -6.32 8.72
CA ILE A 29 -11.73 -6.56 8.81
C ILE A 29 -11.04 -6.11 7.52
N VAL A 30 -11.58 -6.48 6.35
CA VAL A 30 -10.96 -6.13 5.06
C VAL A 30 -10.93 -4.63 4.85
N ILE A 31 -12.03 -3.93 5.18
CA ILE A 31 -12.12 -2.47 5.10
C ILE A 31 -11.10 -1.83 6.06
N ALA A 32 -11.14 -2.20 7.35
CA ALA A 32 -10.24 -1.63 8.35
C ALA A 32 -8.76 -1.81 7.99
N MET A 33 -8.38 -3.00 7.50
CA MET A 33 -7.00 -3.27 7.10
C MET A 33 -6.60 -2.48 5.86
N ARG A 34 -7.49 -2.33 4.88
CA ARG A 34 -7.24 -1.53 3.68
C ARG A 34 -7.03 -0.07 4.04
N GLU A 35 -7.93 0.49 4.84
CA GLU A 35 -7.83 1.88 5.30
C GLU A 35 -6.58 2.11 6.17
N ALA A 36 -6.21 1.15 7.02
CA ALA A 36 -4.99 1.25 7.82
C ALA A 36 -3.73 1.26 6.94
N ILE A 37 -3.70 0.46 5.88
CA ILE A 37 -2.61 0.45 4.90
C ILE A 37 -2.59 1.78 4.12
N GLU A 38 -3.72 2.21 3.57
CA GLU A 38 -3.84 3.47 2.82
C GLU A 38 -3.45 4.68 3.67
N ARG A 39 -3.89 4.72 4.94
CA ARG A 39 -3.49 5.74 5.90
C ARG A 39 -1.99 5.75 6.13
N ARG A 40 -1.33 4.58 6.16
CA ARG A 40 0.13 4.53 6.28
C ARG A 40 0.80 5.07 5.01
N HIS A 41 0.28 4.70 3.84
CA HIS A 41 0.80 5.14 2.55
C HIS A 41 0.64 6.66 2.35
N SER A 42 -0.44 7.27 2.83
CA SER A 42 -0.64 8.73 2.70
C SER A 42 0.34 9.57 3.52
N HIS A 43 1.04 8.96 4.48
CA HIS A 43 2.09 9.60 5.28
C HIS A 43 3.50 9.27 4.77
N GLU A 44 3.64 8.47 3.70
CA GLU A 44 4.94 8.18 3.10
C GLU A 44 5.52 9.42 2.43
N THR A 45 6.81 9.68 2.66
CA THR A 45 7.57 10.63 1.85
C THR A 45 7.71 10.11 0.41
N PRO A 46 7.99 10.98 -0.58
CA PRO A 46 8.21 10.54 -1.95
C PRO A 46 9.30 9.47 -2.10
N SER A 47 10.36 9.53 -1.29
CA SER A 47 11.43 8.53 -1.30
C SER A 47 11.01 7.18 -0.73
N GLU A 48 10.18 7.18 0.32
CA GLU A 48 9.63 5.96 0.91
C GLU A 48 8.62 5.31 -0.05
N THR A 49 7.77 6.12 -0.68
CA THR A 49 6.83 5.67 -1.72
C THR A 49 7.59 5.00 -2.86
N ALA A 50 8.65 5.64 -3.37
CA ALA A 50 9.48 5.06 -4.42
C ALA A 50 10.17 3.76 -3.97
N ALA A 51 10.60 3.66 -2.71
CA ALA A 51 11.19 2.43 -2.17
C ALA A 51 10.16 1.29 -2.10
N ARG A 52 8.94 1.56 -1.63
CA ARG A 52 7.86 0.59 -1.57
C ARG A 52 7.47 0.08 -2.96
N LEU A 53 7.27 0.98 -3.92
CA LEU A 53 6.92 0.62 -5.29
C LEU A 53 8.02 -0.23 -5.95
N ARG A 54 9.29 0.09 -5.71
CA ARG A 54 10.40 -0.74 -6.19
C ARG A 54 10.34 -2.15 -5.60
N ALA A 55 10.11 -2.28 -4.30
CA ALA A 55 10.00 -3.59 -3.65
C ALA A 55 8.80 -4.40 -4.17
N GLU A 56 7.64 -3.76 -4.37
CA GLU A 56 6.42 -4.39 -4.92
C GLU A 56 6.65 -4.93 -6.34
N MET A 57 7.43 -4.19 -7.15
CA MET A 57 7.77 -4.57 -8.53
C MET A 57 9.01 -5.49 -8.60
N GLY A 58 9.63 -5.85 -7.48
CA GLY A 58 10.87 -6.64 -7.44
C GLY A 58 12.08 -5.94 -8.09
N ILE A 59 12.12 -4.61 -8.04
CA ILE A 59 13.19 -3.79 -8.63
C ILE A 59 14.24 -3.46 -7.58
N ASP A 60 15.45 -4.00 -7.77
CA ASP A 60 16.63 -3.62 -6.99
C ASP A 60 17.46 -2.55 -7.70
N LEU A 61 17.74 -1.45 -6.99
CA LEU A 61 18.64 -0.41 -7.50
C LEU A 61 20.09 -0.83 -7.33
N THR A 62 20.66 -1.37 -8.40
CA THR A 62 22.12 -1.50 -8.54
C THR A 62 22.78 -0.11 -8.53
N GLU A 63 24.07 -0.04 -8.19
CA GLU A 63 24.85 1.21 -8.21
C GLU A 63 24.80 1.95 -9.56
N LYS A 64 24.60 1.23 -10.67
CA LYS A 64 24.40 1.82 -12.00
C LYS A 64 23.02 2.47 -12.13
N ALA A 65 21.97 1.83 -11.60
CA ALA A 65 20.59 2.32 -11.66
C ALA A 65 20.34 3.54 -10.74
N ARG A 66 21.24 3.82 -9.80
CA ARG A 66 21.21 5.03 -8.96
C ARG A 66 21.75 6.27 -9.66
N ARG A 67 22.40 6.11 -10.81
CA ARG A 67 22.93 7.24 -11.59
C ARG A 67 21.82 7.85 -12.43
N PRO A 68 21.74 9.18 -12.52
CA PRO A 68 20.83 9.84 -13.44
C PRO A 68 21.03 9.31 -14.86
N LEU A 69 19.93 9.12 -15.57
CA LEU A 69 19.98 8.78 -16.99
C LEU A 69 20.47 10.00 -17.79
N PRO A 70 21.16 9.78 -18.92
CA PRO A 70 21.46 10.85 -19.87
C PRO A 70 20.16 11.51 -20.35
N GLN A 71 20.19 12.82 -20.58
CA GLN A 71 19.02 13.58 -21.05
C GLN A 71 18.41 12.98 -22.33
N SER A 72 19.25 12.53 -23.26
CA SER A 72 18.78 11.92 -24.51
C SER A 72 17.88 10.69 -24.31
N ALA A 73 18.07 9.95 -23.21
CA ALA A 73 17.22 8.79 -22.89
C ALA A 73 15.83 9.23 -22.38
N PHE A 74 15.73 10.40 -21.75
CA PHE A 74 14.45 11.00 -21.37
C PHE A 74 13.72 11.52 -22.62
N ASP A 75 14.44 12.23 -23.48
CA ASP A 75 13.89 12.80 -24.73
C ASP A 75 13.30 11.68 -25.62
N GLU A 76 14.02 10.56 -25.79
CA GLU A 76 13.53 9.40 -26.58
C GLU A 76 12.22 8.79 -26.06
N MET A 77 11.97 8.80 -24.74
CA MET A 77 10.74 8.27 -24.16
C MET A 77 9.51 9.16 -24.43
N TRP A 78 9.73 10.42 -24.79
CA TRP A 78 8.68 11.44 -24.90
C TRP A 78 8.52 12.02 -26.31
N ASP A 79 9.53 11.89 -27.17
CA ASP A 79 9.52 12.35 -28.57
C ASP A 79 8.84 11.36 -29.54
N GLY A 80 8.20 10.29 -29.01
CA GLY A 80 7.56 9.22 -29.78
C GLY A 80 6.05 9.36 -30.01
N GLU A 81 5.43 10.51 -29.71
CA GLU A 81 4.01 10.80 -30.03
C GLU A 81 3.81 11.40 -31.43
#